data_AF-A0A316EUJ8-F1
#
_entry.id   AF-A0A316EUJ8-F1
#
_cell.length_a   1.000
_cell.length_b   1.000
_cell.length_c   1.000
_cell.angle_alpha   90.00
_cell.angle_beta   90.00
_cell.angle_gamma   90.00
#
_symmetry.space_group_name_H-M   'P 1'
#
loop_
_entity.id
_entity.type
_entity.pdbx_description
1 polymer ?
#
loop_
_entity_poly.entity_id
_entity_poly.type
_entity_poly.pdbx_seq_one_letter_code
_entity_poly.pdbx_strand_id
1 'polypeptide(L)'
;MPEAKPPPAPLIAYREVSLGTRPGEEHEFVSPDDPQADAMHRIDALAFRRYLERAFSHPQPEMLRFEVRGFDVVALIAPGEGEVWFSEAAVPKRWDYVAVTEISIALFELERARLAREGHALPDAMRALIDQTLPTMLAEGETAYDALESPEEIAQRRAAVIDRLRAANEKVRAVANARQTIVRRAMRRGR
;
A
#
# COMPACT_ATOMS: atom_id res chain seq x y z
N MET A 1 -6.96 44.16 19.99
CA MET A 1 -5.93 43.18 20.38
C MET A 1 -5.88 42.14 19.28
N PRO A 2 -4.74 41.91 18.61
CA PRO A 2 -4.66 40.88 17.57
C PRO A 2 -4.68 39.50 18.24
N GLU A 3 -5.59 38.63 17.79
CA GLU A 3 -5.65 37.23 18.20
C GLU A 3 -4.32 36.55 17.88
N ALA A 4 -3.71 35.94 18.90
CA ALA A 4 -2.53 35.11 18.71
C ALA A 4 -2.94 33.90 17.87
N LYS A 5 -2.38 33.82 16.64
CA LYS A 5 -2.51 32.66 15.78
C LYS A 5 -2.04 31.42 16.58
N PRO A 6 -2.84 30.34 16.65
CA PRO A 6 -2.44 29.15 17.37
C PRO A 6 -1.12 28.63 16.78
N PRO A 7 -0.20 28.10 17.61
CA PRO A 7 1.06 27.57 17.12
C PRO A 7 0.78 26.49 16.07
N PRO A 8 1.56 26.42 14.97
CA PRO A 8 1.41 25.36 14.00
C PRO A 8 1.52 24.02 14.72
N ALA A 9 0.59 23.10 14.43
CA ALA A 9 0.61 21.76 14.98
C ALA A 9 2.01 21.15 14.76
N PRO A 10 2.56 20.42 15.75
CA PRO A 10 3.89 19.83 15.61
C PRO A 10 3.90 18.95 14.35
N LEU A 11 4.87 19.19 13.47
CA LEU A 11 5.14 18.33 12.33
C LEU A 11 5.50 16.94 12.90
N ILE A 12 4.60 15.99 12.77
CA ILE A 12 4.88 14.60 13.10
C ILE A 12 6.02 14.17 12.16
N ALA A 13 7.19 13.88 12.72
CA ALA A 13 8.32 13.37 11.95
C ALA A 13 8.06 11.90 11.63
N TYR A 14 7.63 11.62 10.40
CA TYR A 14 7.42 10.27 9.90
C TYR A 14 8.76 9.56 9.67
N ARG A 15 8.84 8.26 9.97
CA ARG A 15 9.88 7.38 9.45
C ARG A 15 9.52 7.03 8.01
N GLU A 16 10.47 7.22 7.09
CA GLU A 16 10.29 6.88 5.69
C GLU A 16 11.04 5.58 5.35
N VAL A 17 10.40 4.71 4.57
CA VAL A 17 11.01 3.49 4.01
C VAL A 17 10.70 3.41 2.53
N SER A 18 11.73 3.38 1.68
CA SER A 18 11.55 3.14 0.25
C SER A 18 11.29 1.66 0.01
N LEU A 19 10.22 1.36 -0.72
CA LEU A 19 9.78 0.01 -1.07
C LEU A 19 10.05 -0.32 -2.54
N GLY A 20 10.54 0.66 -3.33
CA GLY A 20 10.74 0.53 -4.77
C GLY A 20 9.44 0.63 -5.58
N THR A 21 9.49 0.22 -6.83
CA THR A 21 8.40 0.35 -7.83
C THR A 21 7.36 -0.76 -7.80
N ARG A 22 7.71 -1.94 -7.25
CA ARG A 22 6.94 -3.18 -7.36
C ARG A 22 7.25 -4.15 -6.21
N PRO A 23 6.46 -5.22 -6.00
CA PRO A 23 6.79 -6.29 -5.06
C PRO A 23 8.18 -6.90 -5.33
N GLY A 24 8.94 -7.18 -4.28
CA GLY A 24 10.40 -7.35 -4.38
C GLY A 24 10.92 -8.49 -5.28
N GLU A 25 10.18 -9.58 -5.48
CA GLU A 25 10.61 -10.71 -6.31
C GLU A 25 10.04 -10.66 -7.75
N GLU A 26 9.29 -9.60 -8.10
CA GLU A 26 8.68 -9.47 -9.42
C GLU A 26 9.64 -8.96 -10.48
N HIS A 27 9.48 -9.49 -11.69
CA HIS A 27 10.30 -9.09 -12.82
C HIS A 27 9.87 -7.73 -13.37
N GLU A 28 10.82 -7.06 -14.04
CA GLU A 28 10.52 -5.91 -14.87
C GLU A 28 9.68 -6.34 -16.08
N PHE A 29 8.53 -5.70 -16.27
CA PHE A 29 7.65 -5.98 -17.41
C PHE A 29 8.24 -5.48 -18.74
N VAL A 30 9.08 -4.44 -18.69
CA VAL A 30 9.78 -3.85 -19.85
C VAL A 30 11.22 -3.54 -19.49
N SER A 31 12.10 -3.57 -20.49
CA SER A 31 13.48 -3.15 -20.34
C SER A 31 13.56 -1.65 -19.99
N PRO A 32 14.53 -1.21 -19.17
CA PRO A 32 14.78 0.22 -18.92
C PRO A 32 15.04 1.04 -20.19
N ASP A 33 15.53 0.39 -21.25
CA ASP A 33 15.81 1.03 -22.55
C ASP A 33 14.56 1.18 -23.44
N ASP A 34 13.41 0.63 -23.00
CA ASP A 34 12.16 0.75 -23.74
C ASP A 34 11.65 2.21 -23.71
N PRO A 35 11.26 2.83 -24.84
CA PRO A 35 10.67 4.16 -24.85
C PRO A 35 9.43 4.33 -23.96
N GLN A 36 8.78 3.24 -23.56
CA GLN A 36 7.64 3.23 -22.65
C GLN A 36 8.01 2.91 -21.19
N ALA A 37 9.29 2.71 -20.86
CA ALA A 37 9.74 2.31 -19.53
C ALA A 37 9.24 3.26 -18.43
N ASP A 38 9.29 4.56 -18.64
CA ASP A 38 8.78 5.56 -17.67
C ASP A 38 7.27 5.43 -17.43
N ALA A 39 6.50 5.17 -18.49
CA ALA A 39 5.06 4.96 -18.37
C ALA A 39 4.77 3.66 -17.60
N MET A 40 5.52 2.59 -17.89
CA MET A 40 5.42 1.32 -17.20
C MET A 40 5.76 1.44 -15.71
N HIS A 41 6.89 2.06 -15.38
CA HIS A 41 7.30 2.27 -14.00
C HIS A 41 6.28 3.05 -13.20
N ARG A 42 5.61 4.02 -13.83
CA ARG A 42 4.54 4.77 -13.19
C ARG A 42 3.27 3.94 -12.99
N ILE A 43 2.92 3.08 -13.94
CA ILE A 43 1.81 2.13 -13.79
C ILE A 43 2.10 1.17 -12.63
N ASP A 44 3.28 0.56 -12.61
CA ASP A 44 3.74 -0.35 -11.56
C ASP A 44 3.70 0.32 -10.18
N ALA A 45 4.28 1.52 -10.03
CA ALA A 45 4.31 2.22 -8.76
C ALA A 45 2.92 2.57 -8.22
N LEU A 46 2.01 3.00 -9.09
CA LEU A 46 0.64 3.34 -8.71
C LEU A 46 -0.16 2.09 -8.30
N ALA A 47 0.01 0.98 -9.04
CA ALA A 47 -0.59 -0.31 -8.68
C ALA A 47 -0.01 -0.85 -7.37
N PHE A 48 1.31 -0.74 -7.17
CA PHE A 48 1.96 -1.21 -5.95
C PHE A 48 1.51 -0.42 -4.73
N ARG A 49 1.38 0.91 -4.84
CA ARG A 49 0.82 1.74 -3.77
C ARG A 49 -0.57 1.27 -3.35
N ARG A 50 -1.49 1.07 -4.31
CA ARG A 50 -2.86 0.60 -4.01
C ARG A 50 -2.86 -0.82 -3.44
N TYR A 51 -1.99 -1.68 -3.95
CA TYR A 51 -1.83 -3.03 -3.41
C TYR A 51 -1.36 -3.01 -1.95
N LEU A 52 -0.40 -2.14 -1.61
CA LEU A 52 0.05 -1.95 -0.23
C LEU A 52 -1.06 -1.42 0.69
N GLU A 53 -1.88 -0.48 0.21
CA GLU A 53 -3.06 -0.02 0.95
C GLU A 53 -3.98 -1.21 1.31
N ARG A 54 -4.27 -2.11 0.37
CA ARG A 54 -5.04 -3.34 0.63
C ARG A 54 -4.32 -4.32 1.55
N ALA A 55 -3.03 -4.57 1.30
CA ALA A 55 -2.22 -5.52 2.06
C ALA A 55 -2.13 -5.15 3.56
N PHE A 56 -2.15 -3.86 3.85
CA PHE A 56 -2.15 -3.32 5.21
C PHE A 56 -3.55 -2.95 5.72
N SER A 57 -4.62 -3.44 5.07
CA SER A 57 -6.03 -3.27 5.47
C SER A 57 -6.48 -1.81 5.57
N HIS A 58 -6.06 -0.97 4.62
CA HIS A 58 -6.40 0.45 4.50
C HIS A 58 -6.14 1.23 5.80
N PRO A 59 -4.86 1.35 6.20
CA PRO A 59 -4.49 2.05 7.42
C PRO A 59 -4.93 3.52 7.39
N GLN A 60 -5.17 4.11 8.56
CA GLN A 60 -5.41 5.55 8.68
C GLN A 60 -4.17 6.33 8.20
N PRO A 61 -4.32 7.33 7.30
CA PRO A 61 -3.18 8.02 6.71
C PRO A 61 -2.27 8.74 7.71
N GLU A 62 -2.79 9.08 8.89
CA GLU A 62 -2.04 9.70 9.98
C GLU A 62 -1.07 8.71 10.62
N MET A 63 -1.35 7.40 10.56
CA MET A 63 -0.55 6.33 11.16
C MET A 63 0.42 5.70 10.15
N LEU A 64 -0.09 5.33 8.99
CA LEU A 64 0.66 4.72 7.90
C LEU A 64 0.04 5.12 6.58
N ARG A 65 0.83 5.65 5.66
CA ARG A 65 0.41 5.87 4.27
C ARG A 65 1.51 5.56 3.29
N PHE A 66 1.11 5.30 2.05
CA PHE A 66 2.02 4.99 0.96
C PHE A 66 1.93 6.10 -0.10
N GLU A 67 3.08 6.60 -0.55
CA GLU A 67 3.18 7.68 -1.54
C GLU A 67 4.06 7.22 -2.70
N VAL A 68 3.72 7.63 -3.93
CA VAL A 68 4.62 7.48 -5.08
C VAL A 68 5.47 8.75 -5.18
N ARG A 69 6.80 8.60 -5.14
CA ARG A 69 7.79 9.68 -5.31
C ARG A 69 8.72 9.33 -6.47
N GLY A 70 8.55 10.03 -7.60
CA GLY A 70 9.18 9.61 -8.85
C GLY A 70 8.55 8.30 -9.31
N PHE A 71 9.34 7.22 -9.30
CA PHE A 71 8.86 5.87 -9.55
C PHE A 71 8.79 5.01 -8.27
N ASP A 72 9.36 5.45 -7.15
CA ASP A 72 9.39 4.64 -5.94
C ASP A 72 8.12 4.83 -5.11
N VAL A 73 7.63 3.73 -4.54
CA VAL A 73 6.65 3.75 -3.47
C VAL A 73 7.36 3.86 -2.14
N VAL A 74 6.98 4.86 -1.33
CA VAL A 74 7.54 5.12 -0.01
C VAL A 74 6.46 4.92 1.05
N ALA A 75 6.76 4.16 2.09
CA ALA A 75 5.95 4.08 3.29
C ALA A 75 6.31 5.21 4.25
N LEU A 76 5.32 6.00 4.66
CA LEU A 76 5.43 7.01 5.71
C LEU A 76 4.79 6.49 6.98
N ILE A 77 5.60 6.33 8.02
CA ILE A 77 5.23 5.62 9.24
C ILE A 77 5.27 6.61 10.40
N ALA A 78 4.13 6.86 11.03
CA ALA A 78 4.08 7.72 12.20
C ALA A 78 4.76 7.04 13.41
N PRO A 79 5.48 7.80 14.25
CA PRO A 79 6.06 7.24 15.47
C PRO A 79 4.95 6.70 16.40
N GLY A 80 5.22 5.60 17.07
CA GLY A 80 4.25 4.95 17.97
C GLY A 80 3.35 3.99 17.21
N GLU A 81 2.07 4.33 17.04
CA GLU A 81 1.08 3.41 16.47
C GLU A 81 1.40 3.02 15.03
N GLY A 82 1.93 3.93 14.21
CA GLY A 82 2.34 3.65 12.83
C GLY A 82 3.37 2.53 12.72
N GLU A 83 4.32 2.45 13.66
CA GLU A 83 5.33 1.39 13.71
C GLU A 83 4.74 0.01 13.99
N VAL A 84 3.54 -0.07 14.56
CA VAL A 84 2.82 -1.32 14.76
C VAL A 84 2.11 -1.75 13.48
N TRP A 85 1.58 -0.78 12.74
CA TRP A 85 0.88 -1.02 11.47
C TRP A 85 1.81 -1.51 10.37
N PHE A 86 3.07 -1.04 10.33
CA PHE A 86 4.01 -1.37 9.26
C PHE A 86 5.02 -2.45 9.65
N SER A 87 5.33 -3.34 8.71
CA SER A 87 6.45 -4.29 8.81
C SER A 87 6.99 -4.54 7.41
N GLU A 88 8.30 -4.35 7.20
CA GLU A 88 8.95 -4.61 5.92
C GLU A 88 8.82 -6.07 5.50
N ALA A 89 8.85 -7.00 6.47
CA ALA A 89 8.66 -8.42 6.21
C ALA A 89 7.22 -8.78 5.78
N ALA A 90 6.25 -7.88 5.98
CA ALA A 90 4.87 -8.04 5.53
C ALA A 90 4.61 -7.38 4.17
N VAL A 91 5.61 -6.72 3.58
CA VAL A 91 5.52 -6.21 2.20
C VAL A 91 5.36 -7.39 1.25
N PRO A 92 4.35 -7.37 0.36
CA PRO A 92 4.17 -8.43 -0.60
C PRO A 92 5.40 -8.66 -1.48
N LYS A 93 5.67 -9.93 -1.78
CA LYS A 93 6.77 -10.34 -2.66
C LYS A 93 6.36 -10.49 -4.12
N ARG A 94 5.07 -10.70 -4.37
CA ARG A 94 4.47 -10.94 -5.68
C ARG A 94 3.18 -10.17 -5.82
N TRP A 95 2.74 -9.93 -7.05
CA TRP A 95 1.47 -9.27 -7.31
C TRP A 95 0.28 -10.15 -6.89
N ASP A 96 -0.75 -9.52 -6.30
CA ASP A 96 -2.06 -10.15 -6.19
C ASP A 96 -2.81 -10.07 -7.53
N TYR A 97 -3.88 -10.85 -7.65
CA TYR A 97 -4.68 -10.90 -8.87
C TYR A 97 -5.31 -9.53 -9.22
N VAL A 98 -5.67 -8.74 -8.20
CA VAL A 98 -6.20 -7.39 -8.36
C VAL A 98 -5.17 -6.47 -9.02
N ALA A 99 -3.93 -6.43 -8.53
CA ALA A 99 -2.87 -5.60 -9.08
C ALA A 99 -2.48 -6.05 -10.50
N VAL A 100 -2.39 -7.36 -10.76
CA VAL A 100 -2.17 -7.88 -12.12
C VAL A 100 -3.26 -7.38 -13.08
N THR A 101 -4.50 -7.37 -12.62
CA THR A 101 -5.65 -6.88 -13.39
C THR A 101 -5.56 -5.37 -13.64
N GLU A 102 -5.27 -4.58 -12.60
CA GLU A 102 -5.09 -3.13 -12.71
C GLU A 102 -3.98 -2.76 -13.71
N ILE A 103 -2.84 -3.45 -13.62
CA ILE A 103 -1.70 -3.25 -14.53
C ILE A 103 -2.12 -3.61 -15.96
N SER A 104 -2.76 -4.76 -16.17
CA SER A 104 -3.21 -5.19 -17.50
C SER A 104 -4.14 -4.17 -18.14
N ILE A 105 -5.13 -3.64 -17.40
CA ILE A 105 -6.03 -2.59 -17.89
C ILE A 105 -5.25 -1.32 -18.26
N ALA A 106 -4.34 -0.88 -17.40
CA ALA A 106 -3.53 0.31 -17.66
C ALA A 106 -2.66 0.14 -18.93
N LEU A 107 -2.12 -1.05 -19.18
CA LEU A 107 -1.37 -1.36 -20.39
C LEU A 107 -2.24 -1.32 -21.64
N PHE A 108 -3.46 -1.85 -21.56
CA PHE A 108 -4.39 -1.78 -22.68
C PHE A 108 -4.76 -0.33 -23.04
N GLU A 109 -5.01 0.51 -22.04
CA GLU A 109 -5.30 1.93 -22.30
C GLU A 109 -4.07 2.68 -22.83
N LEU A 110 -2.88 2.35 -22.36
CA LEU A 110 -1.63 2.93 -22.86
C LEU A 110 -1.43 2.59 -24.35
N GLU A 111 -1.64 1.34 -24.73
CA GLU A 111 -1.50 0.87 -26.11
C GLU A 111 -2.59 1.45 -27.03
N ARG A 112 -3.83 1.54 -26.53
CA ARG A 112 -4.91 2.24 -27.24
C ARG A 112 -4.55 3.69 -27.51
N ALA A 113 -4.05 4.40 -26.51
CA ALA A 113 -3.63 5.79 -26.66
C ALA A 113 -2.44 5.94 -27.62
N ARG A 114 -1.52 4.97 -27.66
CA ARG A 114 -0.43 4.93 -28.64
C ARG A 114 -0.97 4.79 -30.07
N LEU A 115 -1.79 3.77 -30.32
CA LEU A 115 -2.35 3.51 -31.65
C LEU A 115 -3.20 4.69 -32.15
N ALA A 116 -4.01 5.29 -31.28
CA ALA A 116 -4.81 6.46 -31.62
C ALA A 116 -3.95 7.66 -32.05
N ARG A 117 -2.81 7.90 -31.36
CA ARG A 117 -1.86 8.96 -31.74
C ARG A 117 -1.19 8.68 -33.08
N GLU A 118 -0.98 7.41 -33.42
CA GLU A 118 -0.41 6.98 -34.69
C GLU A 118 -1.45 6.90 -35.83
N GLY A 119 -2.71 7.23 -35.55
CA GLY A 119 -3.79 7.15 -36.53
C GLY A 119 -4.23 5.72 -36.86
N HIS A 120 -3.84 4.75 -36.04
CA HIS A 120 -4.20 3.35 -36.19
C HIS A 120 -5.42 2.99 -35.35
N ALA A 121 -6.28 2.15 -35.90
CA ALA A 121 -7.35 1.53 -35.14
C ALA A 121 -6.79 0.40 -34.27
N LEU A 122 -7.47 0.11 -33.16
CA LEU A 122 -7.16 -1.07 -32.35
C LEU A 122 -7.36 -2.35 -33.19
N PRO A 123 -6.43 -3.31 -33.14
CA PRO A 123 -6.66 -4.64 -33.73
C PRO A 123 -7.94 -5.26 -33.19
N ASP A 124 -8.71 -5.93 -34.05
CA ASP A 124 -10.03 -6.49 -33.67
C ASP A 124 -9.94 -7.50 -32.53
N ALA A 125 -8.85 -8.29 -32.46
CA ALA A 125 -8.59 -9.20 -31.35
C ALA A 125 -8.45 -8.46 -30.00
N MET A 126 -7.78 -7.30 -30.01
CA MET A 126 -7.61 -6.48 -28.81
C MET A 126 -8.90 -5.75 -28.44
N ARG A 127 -9.67 -5.30 -29.44
CA ARG A 127 -11.00 -4.70 -29.25
C ARG A 127 -11.98 -5.69 -28.63
N ALA A 128 -12.03 -6.91 -29.15
CA ALA A 128 -12.87 -7.99 -28.64
C ALA A 128 -12.49 -8.38 -27.20
N LEU A 129 -11.19 -8.42 -26.87
CA LEU A 129 -10.74 -8.65 -25.50
C LEU A 129 -11.24 -7.52 -24.57
N ILE A 130 -11.19 -6.26 -25.01
CA ILE A 130 -11.67 -5.13 -24.20
C ILE A 130 -13.17 -5.23 -23.99
N ASP A 131 -13.95 -5.42 -25.05
CA ASP A 131 -15.42 -5.47 -24.95
C ASP A 131 -15.92 -6.68 -24.13
N GLN A 132 -15.12 -7.74 -24.01
CA GLN A 132 -15.45 -8.92 -23.20
C GLN A 132 -14.94 -8.83 -21.76
N THR A 133 -13.79 -8.22 -21.53
CA THR A 133 -13.07 -8.30 -20.23
C THR A 133 -13.23 -7.05 -19.39
N LEU A 134 -13.19 -5.85 -20.00
CA LEU A 134 -13.33 -4.59 -19.27
C LEU A 134 -14.73 -4.40 -18.66
N PRO A 135 -15.84 -4.67 -19.36
CA PRO A 135 -17.17 -4.48 -18.79
C PRO A 135 -17.46 -5.36 -17.57
N THR A 136 -16.94 -6.60 -17.52
CA THR A 136 -17.08 -7.47 -16.34
C THR A 136 -16.24 -7.00 -15.15
N MET A 137 -15.15 -6.26 -15.41
CA MET A 137 -14.25 -5.73 -14.38
C MET A 137 -14.57 -4.28 -13.97
N LEU A 138 -15.29 -3.52 -14.81
CA LEU A 138 -15.69 -2.12 -14.58
C LEU A 138 -17.19 -1.97 -14.26
N ALA A 139 -17.99 -3.02 -14.45
CA ALA A 139 -19.36 -3.04 -13.95
C ALA A 139 -19.32 -3.10 -12.42
N GLU A 140 -19.54 -1.93 -11.82
CA GLU A 140 -19.77 -1.65 -10.39
C GLU A 140 -18.55 -1.38 -9.51
N GLY A 141 -18.05 -0.13 -9.58
CA GLY A 141 -17.54 0.62 -8.42
C GLY A 141 -16.39 0.00 -7.62
N GLU A 142 -16.07 0.57 -6.46
CA GLU A 142 -15.09 0.02 -5.51
C GLU A 142 -15.34 -1.47 -5.16
N THR A 143 -16.55 -1.96 -5.41
CA THR A 143 -17.02 -3.35 -5.29
C THR A 143 -16.50 -4.34 -6.33
N ALA A 144 -16.04 -3.91 -7.52
CA ALA A 144 -15.58 -4.82 -8.56
C ALA A 144 -14.21 -5.46 -8.23
N TYR A 145 -13.34 -4.72 -7.54
CA TYR A 145 -12.03 -5.24 -7.12
C TYR A 145 -12.13 -6.16 -5.89
N ASP A 146 -13.07 -5.89 -4.99
CA ASP A 146 -13.37 -6.77 -3.84
C ASP A 146 -13.88 -8.15 -4.29
N ALA A 147 -14.51 -8.24 -5.47
CA ALA A 147 -14.97 -9.50 -6.06
C ALA A 147 -13.83 -10.31 -6.73
N LEU A 148 -12.69 -9.66 -7.05
CA LEU A 148 -11.50 -10.31 -7.61
C LEU A 148 -10.61 -10.88 -6.50
N GLU A 149 -10.70 -10.34 -5.30
CA GLU A 149 -9.98 -10.84 -4.13
C GLU A 149 -10.70 -12.01 -3.48
N SER A 150 -9.95 -13.08 -3.15
CA SER A 150 -10.52 -14.18 -2.38
C SER A 150 -10.89 -13.68 -0.97
N PRO A 151 -12.11 -13.96 -0.47
CA PRO A 151 -12.48 -13.67 0.92
C PRO A 151 -11.50 -14.27 1.94
N GLU A 152 -10.88 -15.40 1.59
CA GLU A 152 -9.86 -16.05 2.41
C GLU A 152 -8.58 -15.22 2.47
N GLU A 153 -8.09 -14.70 1.35
CA GLU A 153 -6.87 -13.88 1.28
C GLU A 153 -7.07 -12.52 1.98
N ILE A 154 -8.29 -11.95 1.89
CA ILE A 154 -8.70 -10.79 2.69
C ILE A 154 -8.63 -11.13 4.18
N ALA A 155 -9.23 -12.25 4.60
CA ALA A 155 -9.27 -12.66 5.99
C ALA A 155 -7.87 -12.93 6.55
N GLN A 156 -7.00 -13.59 5.79
CA GLN A 156 -5.61 -13.86 6.17
C GLN A 156 -4.81 -12.57 6.37
N ARG A 157 -4.89 -11.61 5.44
CA ARG A 157 -4.19 -10.32 5.57
C ARG A 157 -4.70 -9.51 6.77
N ARG A 158 -6.01 -9.46 6.96
CA ARG A 158 -6.62 -8.82 8.14
C ARG A 158 -6.17 -9.49 9.44
N ALA A 159 -6.16 -10.82 9.49
CA ALA A 159 -5.67 -11.57 10.65
C ALA A 159 -4.20 -11.24 10.95
N ALA A 160 -3.34 -11.18 9.93
CA ALA A 160 -1.93 -10.82 10.11
C ALA A 160 -1.73 -9.38 10.63
N VAL A 161 -2.59 -8.43 10.24
CA VAL A 161 -2.61 -7.07 10.82
C VAL A 161 -3.05 -7.12 12.29
N ILE A 162 -4.15 -7.81 12.59
CA ILE A 162 -4.69 -7.95 13.94
C ILE A 162 -3.69 -8.59 14.89
N ASP A 163 -3.01 -9.65 14.47
CA ASP A 163 -2.04 -10.36 15.29
C ASP A 163 -0.82 -9.48 15.61
N ARG A 164 -0.39 -8.63 14.67
CA ARG A 164 0.65 -7.61 14.94
C ARG A 164 0.19 -6.59 15.96
N LEU A 165 -1.03 -6.06 15.81
CA LEU A 165 -1.60 -5.11 16.77
C LEU A 165 -1.76 -5.74 18.15
N ARG A 166 -2.17 -7.00 18.24
CA ARG A 166 -2.27 -7.74 19.50
C ARG A 166 -0.91 -7.95 20.15
N ALA A 167 0.09 -8.42 19.39
CA ALA A 167 1.44 -8.63 19.89
C ALA A 167 2.08 -7.33 20.41
N ALA A 168 1.84 -6.20 19.75
CA ALA A 168 2.28 -4.89 20.23
C ALA A 168 1.59 -4.49 21.54
N ASN A 169 0.28 -4.68 21.65
CA ASN A 169 -0.48 -4.41 22.88
C ASN A 169 0.00 -5.26 24.05
N GLU A 170 0.34 -6.53 23.82
CA GLU A 170 0.91 -7.41 24.85
C GLU A 170 2.27 -6.90 25.33
N LYS A 171 3.15 -6.44 24.42
CA LYS A 171 4.44 -5.83 24.78
C LYS A 171 4.25 -4.57 25.64
N VAL A 172 3.33 -3.68 25.27
CA VAL A 172 3.01 -2.47 26.05
C VAL A 172 2.54 -2.84 27.46
N ARG A 173 1.62 -3.82 27.57
CA ARG A 173 1.14 -4.31 28.88
C ARG A 173 2.25 -4.94 29.71
N ALA A 174 3.13 -5.73 29.09
CA ALA A 174 4.28 -6.33 29.78
C ALA A 174 5.22 -5.28 30.35
N VAL A 175 5.54 -4.22 29.59
CA VAL A 175 6.36 -3.10 30.04
C VAL A 175 5.68 -2.34 31.19
N ALA A 176 4.38 -2.07 31.08
CA ALA A 176 3.62 -1.40 32.13
C ALA A 176 3.62 -2.21 33.44
N ASN A 177 3.40 -3.52 33.34
CA ASN A 177 3.43 -4.44 34.48
C ASN A 177 4.82 -4.50 35.13
N ALA A 178 5.89 -4.59 34.33
CA ALA A 178 7.26 -4.59 34.81
C ALA A 178 7.61 -3.29 35.58
N ARG A 179 7.18 -2.13 35.06
CA ARG A 179 7.33 -0.83 35.74
C ARG A 179 6.61 -0.81 37.10
N GLN A 180 5.38 -1.31 37.17
CA GLN A 180 4.64 -1.39 38.44
C GLN A 180 5.31 -2.32 39.45
N THR A 181 5.90 -3.44 39.01
CA THR A 181 6.66 -4.34 39.87
C THR A 181 7.92 -3.68 40.44
N ILE A 182 8.64 -2.91 39.62
CA ILE A 182 9.84 -2.17 40.06
C ILE A 182 9.46 -1.11 41.11
N VAL A 183 8.42 -0.31 40.85
CA VAL A 183 7.94 0.72 41.79
C VAL A 183 7.50 0.11 43.13
N ARG A 184 6.74 -1.01 43.10
CA ARG A 184 6.34 -1.72 44.32
C ARG A 184 7.53 -2.28 45.12
N ARG A 185 8.58 -2.75 44.45
CA ARG A 185 9.81 -3.21 45.11
C ARG A 185 10.61 -2.07 45.72
N ALA A 186 10.68 -0.92 45.05
CA ALA A 186 11.34 0.28 45.57
C ALA A 186 10.64 0.81 46.83
N MET A 187 9.30 0.87 46.85
CA MET A 187 8.55 1.31 48.04
C MET A 187 8.66 0.37 49.25
N ARG A 188 8.93 -0.92 49.03
CA ARG A 188 9.12 -1.91 50.13
C ARG A 188 10.52 -1.89 50.75
N ARG A 189 11.52 -1.32 50.09
CA ARG A 189 12.91 -1.23 50.60
C ARG A 189 13.21 0.08 51.34
N GLY A 190 12.28 1.05 51.32
CA GLY A 190 12.40 2.34 52.01
C GLY A 190 11.62 2.43 53.32
N ARG A 191 11.15 1.32 53.88
CA ARG A 191 10.61 1.19 55.24
C ARG A 191 11.53 0.30 56.06
#